data_AF-A0A537ZFL8-F1
#
_entry.id   AF-A0A537ZFL8-F1
#
_cell.length_a   1.000
_cell.length_b   1.000
_cell.length_c   1.000
_cell.angle_alpha   90.00
_cell.angle_beta   90.00
_cell.angle_gamma   90.00
#
_symmetry.space_group_name_H-M   'P 1'
#
loop_
_entity.id
_entity.type
_entity.pdbx_description
1 polymer ?
#
loop_
_entity_poly.entity_id
_entity_poly.type
_entity_poly.pdbx_seq_one_letter_code
_entity_poly.pdbx_strand_id
1 'polypeptide(L)'
;MTSELCVDGLDATVAIHRDGLGIPHCRAATEHDAFFAQGFVQAEDRLGQLEYDRRRAYGRWAEIAGPAAVPFDVFARRCGIERAAQTEYASLSASA
;
A
#
# COMPACT_ATOMS: atom_id res chain seq x y z
N MET A 1 1.64 5.31 22.20
CA MET A 1 1.68 3.87 22.54
C MET A 1 2.77 3.22 21.71
N THR A 2 3.68 2.44 22.31
CA THR A 2 4.78 1.79 21.58
C THR A 2 4.54 0.28 21.51
N SER A 3 4.70 -0.29 20.32
CA SER A 3 4.59 -1.72 20.05
C SER A 3 5.78 -2.21 19.22
N GLU A 4 6.03 -3.51 19.28
CA GLU A 4 7.04 -4.18 18.45
C GLU A 4 6.33 -4.97 17.35
N LEU A 5 6.84 -4.86 16.11
CA LEU A 5 6.41 -5.63 14.95
C LEU A 5 7.47 -6.68 14.65
N CYS A 6 7.07 -7.95 14.71
CA CYS A 6 7.88 -9.10 14.36
C CYS A 6 7.00 -10.07 13.56
N VAL A 7 7.13 -10.03 12.24
CA VAL A 7 6.34 -10.82 11.28
C VAL A 7 7.26 -11.31 10.17
N ASP A 8 6.83 -12.37 9.48
CA ASP A 8 7.56 -12.89 8.33
C ASP A 8 7.72 -11.81 7.26
N GLY A 9 8.94 -11.68 6.73
CA GLY A 9 9.33 -10.67 5.74
C GLY A 9 10.15 -9.51 6.31
N LEU A 10 10.22 -9.35 7.63
CA LEU A 10 11.17 -8.44 8.27
C LEU A 10 12.52 -9.14 8.51
N ASP A 11 13.61 -8.41 8.30
CA ASP A 11 14.98 -8.84 8.62
C ASP A 11 15.26 -8.67 10.13
N ALA A 12 14.63 -7.68 10.77
CA ALA A 12 14.72 -7.43 12.20
C ALA A 12 13.42 -6.85 12.80
N THR A 13 13.27 -6.91 14.12
CA THR A 13 12.14 -6.30 14.83
C THR A 13 12.06 -4.79 14.58
N VAL A 14 10.87 -4.29 14.26
CA VAL A 14 10.59 -2.85 14.11
C VAL A 14 9.83 -2.31 15.31
N ALA A 15 10.27 -1.18 15.85
CA ALA A 15 9.54 -0.47 16.90
C ALA A 15 8.60 0.57 16.29
N ILE A 16 7.32 0.52 16.64
CA ILE A 16 6.29 1.45 16.16
C ILE A 16 5.77 2.25 17.35
N HIS A 17 5.94 3.56 17.31
CA HIS A 17 5.40 4.48 18.31
C HIS A 17 4.31 5.35 17.69
N ARG A 18 3.10 5.30 18.22
CA ARG A 18 2.05 6.27 17.89
C ARG A 18 2.02 7.41 18.91
N ASP A 19 2.10 8.64 18.41
CA ASP A 19 2.06 9.85 19.24
C ASP A 19 0.63 10.22 19.69
N GLY A 20 0.47 11.39 20.32
CA GLY A 20 -0.82 11.85 20.85
C GLY A 20 -1.90 12.11 19.79
N LEU A 21 -1.53 12.24 18.52
CA LEU A 21 -2.44 12.38 17.39
C LEU A 21 -2.65 11.05 16.64
N GLY A 22 -2.00 9.98 17.10
CA GLY A 22 -2.03 8.68 16.46
C GLY A 22 -1.08 8.55 15.27
N ILE A 23 -0.18 9.51 15.01
CA ILE A 23 0.76 9.45 13.89
C ILE A 23 1.80 8.36 14.19
N PRO A 24 1.98 7.36 13.29
CA PRO A 24 2.94 6.29 13.51
C PRO A 24 4.37 6.74 13.17
N HIS A 25 5.28 6.54 14.12
CA HIS A 25 6.73 6.71 13.98
C HIS A 25 7.37 5.33 13.99
N CYS A 26 7.93 4.88 12.87
CA CYS A 26 8.56 3.56 12.74
C CYS A 26 10.09 3.67 12.83
N ARG A 27 10.70 2.89 13.73
CA ARG A 27 12.16 2.77 13.84
C ARG A 27 12.58 1.36 13.48
N ALA A 28 13.34 1.25 12.39
CA ALA A 28 13.81 0.00 11.80
C ALA A 28 15.34 -0.01 11.67
N ALA A 29 15.93 -1.20 11.53
CA ALA A 29 17.38 -1.38 11.40
C ALA A 29 17.87 -1.30 9.95
N THR A 30 17.00 -1.62 8.99
CA THR A 30 17.29 -1.62 7.55
C THR A 30 16.27 -0.75 6.79
N GLU A 31 16.63 -0.32 5.58
CA GLU A 31 15.69 0.38 4.69
C GLU A 31 14.51 -0.53 4.28
N HIS A 32 14.78 -1.83 4.07
CA HIS A 32 13.76 -2.82 3.78
C HIS A 32 12.70 -2.88 4.89
N ASP A 33 13.14 -3.06 6.14
CA ASP A 33 12.25 -3.09 7.30
C ASP A 33 11.48 -1.77 7.47
N ALA A 34 12.10 -0.63 7.15
CA ALA A 34 11.46 0.68 7.21
C ALA A 34 10.30 0.80 6.21
N PHE A 35 10.51 0.41 4.94
CA PHE A 35 9.45 0.41 3.93
C PHE A 35 8.36 -0.63 4.23
N PHE A 36 8.75 -1.80 4.74
CA PHE A 36 7.79 -2.81 5.17
C PHE A 36 6.88 -2.28 6.28
N ALA A 37 7.47 -1.70 7.33
CA ALA A 37 6.73 -1.13 8.45
C ALA A 37 5.86 0.06 8.03
N GLN A 38 6.33 0.91 7.12
CA GLN A 38 5.53 1.98 6.54
C GLN A 38 4.26 1.44 5.87
N GLY A 39 4.38 0.40 5.05
CA GLY A 39 3.23 -0.27 4.44
C GLY A 39 2.30 -0.89 5.47
N PHE A 40 2.86 -1.51 6.51
CA PHE A 40 2.10 -2.13 7.60
C PHE A 40 1.23 -1.10 8.35
N VAL A 41 1.82 0.00 8.85
CA VAL A 41 1.06 1.02 9.59
C VAL A 41 0.06 1.75 8.69
N GLN A 42 0.38 1.93 7.41
CA GLN A 42 -0.56 2.50 6.45
C GLN A 42 -1.75 1.56 6.22
N ALA A 43 -1.55 0.25 6.19
CA ALA A 43 -2.64 -0.72 6.11
C ALA A 43 -3.48 -0.71 7.41
N GLU A 44 -2.86 -0.71 8.59
CA GLU A 44 -3.60 -0.64 9.86
C GLU A 44 -4.57 0.55 9.90
N ASP A 45 -4.12 1.72 9.45
CA ASP A 45 -4.91 2.94 9.54
C ASP A 45 -5.83 3.15 8.31
N ARG A 46 -5.45 2.66 7.11
CA ARG A 46 -6.04 3.05 5.81
C ARG A 46 -6.31 1.90 4.84
N LEU A 47 -6.37 0.64 5.28
CA LEU A 47 -6.58 -0.51 4.38
C LEU A 47 -7.75 -0.34 3.41
N GLY A 48 -8.90 0.15 3.90
CA GLY A 48 -10.08 0.37 3.06
C GLY A 48 -9.85 1.42 1.96
N GLN A 49 -9.14 2.50 2.28
CA GLN A 49 -8.77 3.53 1.31
C GLN A 49 -7.78 2.99 0.26
N LEU A 50 -6.76 2.25 0.71
CA LEU A 50 -5.79 1.62 -0.19
C LEU A 50 -6.46 0.66 -1.18
N GLU A 51 -7.37 -0.19 -0.71
CA GLU A 51 -8.06 -1.14 -1.59
C GLU A 51 -9.06 -0.44 -2.52
N TYR A 52 -9.72 0.62 -2.05
CA TYR A 52 -10.55 1.48 -2.89
C TYR A 52 -9.75 2.10 -4.05
N ASP A 53 -8.63 2.76 -3.73
CA ASP A 53 -7.78 3.43 -4.73
C ASP A 53 -7.17 2.42 -5.70
N ARG A 54 -6.65 1.29 -5.20
CA ARG A 54 -6.08 0.20 -6.02
C ARG A 54 -7.11 -0.38 -7.00
N ARG A 55 -8.32 -0.70 -6.53
CA ARG A 55 -9.39 -1.25 -7.39
C ARG A 55 -9.84 -0.24 -8.43
N ARG A 56 -9.97 1.04 -8.07
CA ARG A 56 -10.35 2.08 -9.02
C ARG A 56 -9.28 2.31 -10.08
N ALA A 57 -8.01 2.34 -9.69
CA ALA A 57 -6.89 2.45 -10.64
C ALA A 57 -6.88 1.30 -11.66
N TYR A 58 -7.22 0.08 -11.24
CA TYR A 58 -7.22 -1.11 -12.08
C TYR A 58 -8.58 -1.40 -12.76
N GLY A 59 -9.58 -0.55 -12.55
CA GLY A 59 -10.93 -0.75 -13.08
C GLY A 59 -11.57 -2.06 -12.61
N ARG A 60 -11.62 -2.24 -11.29
CA ARG A 60 -12.19 -3.40 -10.57
C ARG A 60 -13.10 -2.98 -9.42
N TRP A 61 -13.56 -1.73 -9.40
CA TRP A 61 -14.37 -1.23 -8.29
C TRP A 61 -15.80 -1.79 -8.30
N ALA A 62 -16.34 -2.11 -9.47
CA ALA A 62 -17.65 -2.71 -9.63
C ALA A 62 -17.79 -4.09 -8.94
N GLU A 63 -16.69 -4.78 -8.65
CA GLU A 63 -16.69 -6.01 -7.86
C GLU A 63 -17.20 -5.80 -6.42
N ILE A 64 -17.08 -4.58 -5.89
CA ILE A 64 -17.52 -4.22 -4.53
C ILE A 64 -18.72 -3.28 -4.59
N ALA A 65 -18.69 -2.25 -5.45
CA ALA A 65 -19.74 -1.23 -5.54
C ALA A 65 -20.90 -1.58 -6.48
N GLY A 66 -20.81 -2.72 -7.17
CA GLY A 66 -21.84 -3.22 -8.05
C GLY A 66 -21.89 -2.56 -9.44
N PRO A 67 -22.92 -2.89 -10.24
CA PRO A 67 -22.97 -2.60 -11.68
C PRO A 67 -22.88 -1.12 -12.06
N ALA A 68 -23.31 -0.21 -11.17
CA ALA A 68 -23.27 1.23 -11.42
C ALA A 68 -21.83 1.77 -11.60
N ALA A 69 -20.81 1.07 -11.07
CA ALA A 69 -19.41 1.46 -11.22
C ALA A 69 -18.75 0.94 -12.53
N VAL A 70 -19.40 0.06 -13.28
CA VAL A 70 -18.85 -0.54 -14.52
C VAL A 70 -18.40 0.51 -15.54
N PRO A 71 -19.14 1.60 -15.82
CA PRO A 71 -18.67 2.61 -16.77
C PRO A 71 -17.34 3.24 -16.37
N PHE A 72 -17.11 3.45 -15.06
CA PHE A 72 -15.85 3.98 -14.56
C PHE A 72 -14.73 2.94 -14.68
N ASP A 73 -14.99 1.68 -14.36
CA ASP A 73 -14.00 0.60 -14.51
C ASP A 73 -13.54 0.44 -15.97
N VAL A 74 -14.47 0.55 -16.93
CA VAL A 74 -14.15 0.55 -18.37
C VAL A 74 -13.26 1.74 -18.73
N PHE A 75 -13.55 2.93 -18.21
CA PHE A 75 -12.71 4.10 -18.42
C PHE A 75 -11.30 3.91 -17.82
N ALA A 76 -11.20 3.47 -16.57
CA ALA A 76 -9.91 3.26 -15.90
C ALA A 76 -9.03 2.25 -16.64
N ARG A 77 -9.61 1.15 -17.15
CA ARG A 77 -8.89 0.18 -17.98
C ARG A 77 -8.38 0.77 -19.29
N ARG A 78 -9.12 1.70 -19.91
CA ARG A 78 -8.66 2.41 -21.12
C ARG A 78 -7.51 3.38 -20.83
N CYS A 79 -7.49 4.01 -19.66
CA CYS A 79 -6.34 4.80 -19.20
C CYS A 79 -5.08 3.93 -19.04
N GLY A 80 -5.24 2.65 -18.72
CA GLY A 80 -4.14 1.68 -18.72
C GLY A 80 -3.13 1.85 -17.59
N ILE A 81 -3.58 2.36 -16.43
CA ILE A 81 -2.73 2.64 -15.26
C ILE A 81 -1.99 1.39 -14.78
N GLU A 82 -2.68 0.25 -14.68
CA GLU A 82 -2.07 -1.03 -14.26
C GLU A 82 -0.88 -1.42 -15.15
N ARG A 83 -1.07 -1.38 -16.47
CA ARG A 83 -0.04 -1.71 -17.46
C ARG A 83 1.13 -0.73 -17.38
N ALA A 84 0.84 0.57 -17.24
CA ALA A 84 1.88 1.60 -17.10
C ALA A 84 2.73 1.36 -15.84
N ALA A 85 2.08 1.16 -14.69
CA ALA A 85 2.75 0.89 -13.42
C ALA A 85 3.63 -0.37 -13.48
N GLN A 86 3.14 -1.46 -14.09
CA GLN A 86 3.93 -2.69 -14.28
C GLN A 86 5.16 -2.46 -15.18
N THR A 87 5.00 -1.69 -16.25
CA THR A 87 6.09 -1.37 -17.18
C THR A 87 7.16 -0.52 -16.49
N GLU A 88 6.73 0.51 -15.77
CA GLU A 88 7.62 1.40 -15.01
C GLU A 88 8.35 0.63 -13.92
N TYR A 89 7.65 -0.19 -13.14
CA TYR A 89 8.26 -1.03 -12.10
C TYR A 89 9.34 -1.95 -12.67
N ALA A 90 9.07 -2.60 -13.82
CA ALA A 90 10.05 -3.46 -14.48
C ALA A 90 11.29 -2.71 -15.00
N SER A 91 11.19 -1.39 -15.19
CA SER A 91 12.32 -0.55 -15.60
C SER A 91 13.13 0.03 -14.43
N LEU A 92 12.63 -0.09 -13.20
CA LEU A 92 13.37 0.40 -12.04
C LEU A 92 14.59 -0.48 -11.78
N SER A 93 15.72 0.16 -11.49
CA SER A 93 16.88 -0.54 -10.96
C SER A 93 16.60 -0.95 -9.51
N ALA A 94 17.13 -2.09 -9.07
CA ALA A 94 17.23 -2.36 -7.65
C ALA A 94 18.10 -1.26 -7.01
N SER A 95 17.63 -0.66 -5.92
CA SER A 95 18.51 0.15 -5.08
C SER A 95 19.63 -0.74 -4.54
N ALA A 96 20.86 -0.19 -4.54
CA ALA A 96 22.07 -0.86 -4.06
C ALA A 96 22.09 -1.03 -2.55
#